data_AF-A0A920ABT4-F1
#
_entry.id   AF-A0A920ABT4-F1
#
_cell.length_a   1.000
_cell.length_b   1.000
_cell.length_c   1.000
_cell.angle_alpha   90.00
_cell.angle_beta   90.00
_cell.angle_gamma   90.00
#
_symmetry.space_group_name_H-M   'P 1'
#
loop_
_entity.id
_entity.type
_entity.pdbx_description
1 polymer ?
#
loop_
_entity_poly.entity_id
_entity_poly.type
_entity_poly.pdbx_seq_one_letter_code
_entity_poly.pdbx_strand_id
1 'polypeptide(L)' 'MVSLDDFCGKYLVIYFYPKDKTSGCTVESQDFRDLKNNFKKLNCEIIGVSETP' A
#
# COMPACT_ATOMS: atom_id res chain seq x y z
N MET A 1 -13.25 3.75 8.34
CA MET A 1 -12.57 2.68 9.11
C MET A 1 -12.26 1.58 8.12
N VAL A 2 -11.00 1.16 8.03
CA VAL A 2 -10.54 0.07 7.16
C VAL A 2 -10.22 -1.11 8.07
N SER A 3 -10.62 -2.32 7.70
CA SER A 3 -10.44 -3.55 8.45
C SER A 3 -9.80 -4.64 7.59
N LEU A 4 -9.27 -5.70 8.21
CA LEU A 4 -8.72 -6.83 7.46
C LEU A 4 -9.80 -7.61 6.70
N ASP A 5 -11.05 -7.55 7.16
CA ASP A 5 -12.18 -8.24 6.52
C ASP A 5 -12.47 -7.69 5.11
N ASP A 6 -12.19 -6.39 4.88
CA ASP A 6 -12.30 -5.73 3.57
C ASP A 6 -11.38 -6.33 2.50
N PHE A 7 -10.38 -7.12 2.92
CA PHE A 7 -9.37 -7.74 2.05
C PHE A 7 -9.42 -9.28 2.09
N CYS A 8 -10.48 -9.86 2.67
CA CYS A 8 -10.63 -11.31 2.74
C CYS A 8 -10.60 -11.94 1.34
N GLY A 9 -9.82 -13.02 1.18
CA GLY A 9 -9.62 -13.70 -0.10
C GLY A 9 -8.71 -12.97 -1.09
N LYS A 10 -8.09 -11.86 -0.71
CA LYS A 10 -7.06 -11.15 -1.49
C LYS A 10 -5.70 -11.25 -0.80
N TYR A 11 -4.64 -11.18 -1.59
CA TYR A 11 -3.32 -10.87 -1.03
C TYR A 11 -3.31 -9.40 -0.59
N LEU A 12 -2.61 -9.11 0.50
CA LEU A 12 -2.54 -7.76 1.03
C LEU A 12 -1.09 -7.40 1.34
N VAL A 13 -0.59 -6.36 0.67
CA VAL A 13 0.69 -5.73 0.97
C VAL A 13 0.42 -4.52 1.86
N ILE A 14 0.95 -4.56 3.09
CA ILE A 14 0.90 -3.44 4.03
C ILE A 14 2.32 -2.91 4.16
N TYR A 15 2.53 -1.63 3.83
CA TYR A 15 3.81 -0.97 4.03
C TYR A 15 3.65 0.22 4.97
N PHE A 16 4.55 0.32 5.94
CA PHE A 16 4.53 1.36 6.95
C PHE A 16 5.58 2.41 6.62
N TYR A 17 5.21 3.68 6.70
CA TYR A 17 6.14 4.78 6.48
C TYR A 17 6.01 5.86 7.56
N PRO A 18 7.11 6.46 8.03
CA PRO A 18 7.10 7.30 9.24
C PRO A 18 6.60 8.72 9.02
N LYS A 19 6.53 9.23 7.77
CA LYS A 19 6.11 10.61 7.52
C LYS A 19 5.67 10.82 6.08
N ASP A 20 4.47 11.33 5.88
CA ASP A 20 4.07 11.88 4.59
C ASP A 20 5.03 13.00 4.21
N LYS A 21 5.73 12.86 3.07
CA LYS A 21 6.59 13.86 2.41
C LYS A 21 8.08 13.91 2.82
N THR A 22 8.74 12.80 3.14
CA THR A 22 10.21 12.71 3.02
C THR A 22 10.62 11.91 1.79
N SER A 23 11.74 12.27 1.15
CA SER A 23 12.17 11.81 -0.19
C SER A 23 12.25 10.29 -0.40
N GLY A 24 12.43 9.51 0.68
CA GLY A 24 12.40 8.05 0.61
C GLY A 24 10.99 7.45 0.47
N CYS A 25 9.99 8.08 1.11
CA CYS A 25 8.59 7.66 1.09
C CYS A 25 7.95 7.78 -0.31
N THR A 26 8.54 8.61 -1.16
CA THR A 26 8.12 8.80 -2.55
C THR A 26 8.48 7.64 -3.48
N VAL A 27 9.58 6.90 -3.24
CA VAL A 27 10.06 5.87 -4.18
C VAL A 27 9.18 4.62 -4.10
N GLU A 28 9.04 4.04 -2.91
CA GLU A 28 8.18 2.86 -2.71
C GLU A 28 6.73 3.15 -3.12
N SER A 29 6.21 4.34 -2.78
CA SER A 29 4.88 4.76 -3.19
C SER A 29 4.72 4.96 -4.70
N GLN A 30 5.79 5.34 -5.41
CA GLN A 30 5.81 5.42 -6.87
C GLN A 30 5.86 4.01 -7.48
N ASP A 31 6.75 3.16 -6.99
CA ASP A 31 6.87 1.78 -7.46
C ASP A 31 5.57 1.00 -7.28
N PHE A 32 4.91 1.12 -6.11
CA PHE A 32 3.61 0.48 -5.87
C PHE A 32 2.51 1.04 -6.76
N ARG A 33 2.55 2.33 -7.09
CA ARG A 33 1.60 2.96 -8.01
C ARG A 33 1.78 2.45 -9.42
N ASP A 34 3.02 2.38 -9.89
CA ASP A 34 3.37 1.94 -11.24
C ASP A 34 3.08 0.44 -11.42
N LEU A 35 3.33 -0.35 -10.38
CA LEU A 35 3.08 -1.79 -10.35
C LEU A 35 1.63 -2.15 -9.96
N LYS A 36 0.77 -1.19 -9.62
CA LYS A 36 -0.61 -1.44 -9.12
C LYS A 36 -1.40 -2.41 -10.00
N ASN A 37 -1.27 -2.29 -11.32
CA ASN A 37 -1.95 -3.18 -12.26
C ASN A 37 -1.45 -4.62 -12.19
N ASN A 38 -0.16 -4.83 -11.89
CA ASN A 38 0.42 -6.16 -11.72
C ASN A 38 -0.08 -6.80 -10.43
N PHE A 39 -0.14 -6.05 -9.33
CA PHE A 39 -0.73 -6.53 -8.08
C PHE A 39 -2.22 -6.87 -8.23
N LYS A 40 -2.99 -6.03 -8.94
CA LYS A 40 -4.41 -6.30 -9.20
C LYS A 40 -4.64 -7.61 -9.97
N LYS A 41 -3.78 -7.94 -10.93
CA LYS A 41 -3.84 -9.22 -11.68
C LYS A 41 -3.61 -10.44 -10.77
N LEU A 42 -2.89 -10.26 -9.66
CA LEU A 42 -2.63 -11.30 -8.66
C LEU A 42 -3.68 -11.32 -7.54
N ASN A 43 -4.81 -10.60 -7.70
CA ASN A 43 -5.80 -10.40 -6.65
C ASN A 43 -5.17 -9.85 -5.35
N CYS A 44 -4.24 -8.89 -5.51
CA CYS A 44 -3.51 -8.28 -4.42
C CYS A 44 -3.85 -6.78 -4.29
N GLU A 45 -4.09 -6.34 -3.06
CA GLU A 45 -4.27 -4.94 -2.68
C GLU A 45 -3.03 -4.42 -1.96
N ILE A 46 -2.82 -3.10 -2.00
CA ILE A 46 -1.66 -2.42 -1.40
C ILE A 46 -2.18 -1.29 -0.51
N ILE A 47 -1.77 -1.27 0.76
CA ILE A 47 -2.12 -0.23 1.74
C ILE A 47 -0.83 0.37 2.32
N GLY A 48 -0.72 1.69 2.23
CA GLY A 48 0.27 2.47 2.97
C GLY A 48 -0.29 2.91 4.33
N VAL A 49 0.50 2.76 5.39
CA VAL A 49 0.14 3.18 6.74
C VAL A 49 1.19 4.16 7.24
N SER A 50 0.75 5.35 7.62
CA SER A 50 1.57 6.41 8.21
C SER A 50 1.23 6.58 9.68
N GLU A 51 2.21 6.96 10.50
CA GLU A 51 1.93 7.40 11.88
C GLU A 51 1.21 8.75 11.92
N THR A 52 1.34 9.54 10.85
CA THR A 52 0.66 10.83 10.71
C THR A 52 -0.68 10.67 9.99
N PRO A 53 -1.76 11.26 10.51
CA PRO A 53 -3.07 11.27 9.84
C PRO A 53 -3.09 12.09 8.55
#